data_AF-A0A848NW84-F1
#
_entry.id   AF-A0A848NW84-F1
#
_cell.length_a   1.000
_cell.length_b   1.000
_cell.length_c   1.000
_cell.angle_alpha   90.00
_cell.angle_beta   90.00
_cell.angle_gamma   90.00
#
_symmetry.space_group_name_H-M   'P 1'
#
loop_
_entity.id
_entity.type
_entity.pdbx_description
1 polymer ?
#
loop_
_entity_poly.entity_id
_entity_poly.type
_entity_poly.pdbx_seq_one_letter_code
_entity_poly.pdbx_strand_id
1 'polypeptide(L)'
;MPLPFATSLQRAAVVAATAVVFAGCAATGASRFDVDSFLTAPDTVLPEVLVNKDFLRVTKLSDAECAALVKGHAAQVVALPNAQDPRIPEAALRKPFVIQPPGSESVWLLLREADGTQSCHGPLPAKEFMGLAQRASN
;
A
#
# COMPACT_ATOMS: atom_id res chain seq x y z
N MET A 1 17.32 45.28 63.76
CA MET A 1 17.67 46.64 63.32
C MET A 1 17.46 46.73 61.80
N PRO A 2 17.05 47.91 61.28
CA PRO A 2 16.32 48.10 60.02
C PRO A 2 17.24 48.32 58.79
N LEU A 3 16.63 48.19 57.60
CA LEU A 3 17.20 48.46 56.26
C LEU A 3 17.64 49.94 56.08
N PRO A 4 18.42 50.23 55.02
CA PRO A 4 17.84 51.11 54.00
C PRO A 4 18.13 50.74 52.54
N PHE A 5 17.34 51.39 51.70
CA PHE A 5 17.08 51.23 50.28
C PHE A 5 18.12 51.94 49.38
N ALA A 6 18.23 51.48 48.13
CA ALA A 6 17.89 52.22 46.90
C ALA A 6 18.89 52.06 45.72
N THR A 7 18.38 51.41 44.67
CA THR A 7 18.51 51.70 43.22
C THR A 7 19.84 52.15 42.60
N SER A 8 20.29 51.38 41.60
CA SER A 8 20.71 51.94 40.31
C SER A 8 20.27 51.02 39.17
N LEU A 9 19.45 51.56 38.27
CA LEU A 9 19.15 50.99 36.94
C LEU A 9 20.39 51.13 36.06
N GLN A 10 20.77 50.08 35.33
CA GLN A 10 21.12 50.23 33.90
C GLN A 10 21.31 48.87 33.19
N ARG A 11 20.40 48.62 32.23
CA ARG A 11 20.57 48.01 30.90
C ARG A 11 21.77 47.06 30.68
N ALA A 12 21.48 45.84 30.24
CA ALA A 12 21.47 45.51 28.81
C ALA A 12 21.09 44.03 28.61
N ALA A 13 20.13 43.81 27.72
CA ALA A 13 19.71 42.51 27.24
C ALA A 13 20.76 41.93 26.30
N VAL A 14 21.07 40.64 26.46
CA VAL A 14 21.36 39.75 25.32
C VAL A 14 20.69 38.41 25.62
N VAL A 15 19.56 38.17 24.96
CA VAL A 15 18.94 36.85 24.86
C VAL A 15 19.82 36.03 23.92
N ALA A 16 20.67 35.18 24.49
CA ALA A 16 21.33 34.13 23.72
C ALA A 16 20.34 32.96 23.59
N ALA A 17 19.53 32.98 22.53
CA ALA A 17 18.73 31.84 22.13
C ALA A 17 19.69 30.74 21.65
N THR A 18 20.04 29.82 22.55
CA THR A 18 20.70 28.57 22.17
C THR A 18 19.68 27.69 21.47
N ALA A 19 19.67 27.74 20.14
CA ALA A 19 18.95 26.80 19.30
C ALA A 19 19.52 25.39 19.56
N VAL A 20 18.76 24.56 20.26
CA VAL A 20 19.02 23.12 20.33
C VAL A 20 18.60 22.56 18.98
N VAL A 21 19.57 22.43 18.08
CA VAL A 21 19.39 21.70 16.81
C VAL A 21 19.29 20.22 17.20
N PHE A 22 18.07 19.70 17.29
CA PHE A 22 17.87 18.26 17.25
C PHE A 22 18.28 17.78 15.86
N ALA A 23 19.54 17.38 15.72
CA ALA A 23 19.99 16.53 14.64
C ALA A 23 19.36 15.14 14.86
N GLY A 24 18.06 15.03 14.55
CA GLY A 24 17.43 13.75 14.33
C GLY A 24 18.08 13.15 13.10
N CYS A 25 18.83 12.06 13.28
CA CYS A 25 19.21 11.18 12.20
C CYS A 25 17.94 10.75 11.48
N ALA A 26 17.59 11.43 10.39
CA ALA A 26 16.69 10.90 9.40
C ALA A 26 17.41 9.69 8.82
N ALA A 27 17.19 8.52 9.41
CA ALA A 27 17.39 7.28 8.70
C ALA A 27 16.63 7.46 7.38
N THR A 28 17.36 7.49 6.27
CA THR A 28 16.82 7.37 4.92
C THR A 28 16.19 5.98 4.81
N GLY A 29 15.06 5.81 5.48
CA GLY A 29 14.20 4.65 5.37
C GLY A 29 13.60 4.72 3.98
N ALA A 30 14.00 3.81 3.11
CA ALA A 30 13.31 3.58 1.85
C ALA A 30 11.80 3.50 2.16
N SER A 31 11.01 4.41 1.57
CA SER A 31 9.56 4.41 1.70
C SER A 31 9.07 3.02 1.28
N ARG A 32 8.60 2.21 2.23
CA ARG A 32 8.03 0.90 1.91
C ARG A 32 6.66 1.14 1.29
N PHE A 33 6.37 0.42 0.21
CA PHE A 33 5.05 0.48 -0.41
C PHE A 33 3.99 -0.02 0.58
N ASP A 34 3.03 0.83 0.89
CA ASP A 34 1.92 0.51 1.79
C ASP A 34 0.74 -0.01 0.96
N VAL A 35 0.50 -1.32 1.06
CA VAL A 35 -0.55 -2.02 0.33
C VAL A 35 -1.94 -1.56 0.76
N ASP A 36 -2.15 -1.37 2.06
CA ASP A 36 -3.46 -1.01 2.60
C ASP A 36 -3.80 0.44 2.22
N SER A 37 -2.85 1.35 2.33
CA SER A 37 -3.02 2.73 1.87
C SER A 37 -3.29 2.80 0.37
N PHE A 38 -2.64 1.96 -0.44
CA PHE A 38 -2.88 1.92 -1.89
C PHE A 38 -4.28 1.39 -2.21
N LEU A 39 -4.71 0.29 -1.58
CA LEU A 39 -6.03 -0.30 -1.88
C LEU A 39 -7.21 0.55 -1.36
N THR A 40 -6.99 1.35 -0.32
CA THR A 40 -8.03 2.22 0.28
C THR A 40 -8.08 3.62 -0.33
N ALA A 41 -7.09 3.99 -1.15
CA ALA A 41 -7.07 5.29 -1.79
C ALA A 41 -8.30 5.46 -2.72
N PRO A 42 -8.97 6.62 -2.68
CA PRO A 42 -10.25 6.82 -3.37
C PRO A 42 -10.10 6.83 -4.90
N ASP A 43 -8.93 7.18 -5.40
CA ASP A 43 -8.57 7.27 -6.81
C ASP A 43 -7.99 5.96 -7.37
N THR A 44 -7.60 5.02 -6.52
CA THR A 44 -7.10 3.72 -7.00
C THR A 44 -8.22 2.93 -7.68
N VAL A 45 -7.86 2.41 -8.86
CA VAL A 45 -8.72 1.57 -9.69
C VAL A 45 -8.07 0.22 -9.97
N LEU A 46 -8.88 -0.80 -10.26
CA LEU A 46 -8.37 -2.15 -10.51
C LEU A 46 -7.27 -2.20 -11.58
N PRO A 47 -7.38 -1.54 -12.75
CA PRO A 47 -6.31 -1.53 -13.75
C PRO A 47 -4.94 -1.08 -13.22
N GLU A 48 -4.91 -0.10 -12.30
CA GLU A 48 -3.66 0.35 -11.67
C GLU A 48 -3.04 -0.75 -10.82
N VAL A 49 -3.85 -1.48 -10.02
CA VAL A 49 -3.39 -2.62 -9.22
C VAL A 49 -2.76 -3.70 -10.09
N LEU A 50 -3.33 -3.95 -11.28
CA LEU A 50 -2.88 -4.99 -12.21
C LEU A 50 -1.50 -4.69 -12.84
N VAL A 51 -1.04 -3.44 -12.82
CA VAL A 51 0.23 -3.03 -13.44
C VAL A 51 1.21 -2.37 -12.46
N ASN A 52 0.77 -2.05 -11.24
CA ASN A 52 1.62 -1.41 -10.25
C ASN A 52 2.75 -2.36 -9.81
N LYS A 53 3.97 -2.06 -10.26
CA LYS A 53 5.15 -2.90 -10.04
C LYS A 53 5.50 -3.06 -8.57
N ASP A 54 5.25 -2.04 -7.76
CA ASP A 54 5.58 -2.10 -6.33
C ASP A 54 4.58 -2.98 -5.60
N PHE A 55 3.27 -2.77 -5.82
CA PHE A 55 2.20 -3.64 -5.32
C PHE A 55 2.47 -5.10 -5.69
N LEU A 56 2.66 -5.39 -6.98
CA LEU A 56 2.87 -6.75 -7.48
C LEU A 56 4.17 -7.36 -6.97
N ARG A 57 5.21 -6.57 -6.70
CA ARG A 57 6.46 -7.08 -6.14
C ARG A 57 6.31 -7.42 -4.66
N VAL A 58 5.67 -6.56 -3.87
CA VAL A 58 5.57 -6.75 -2.41
C VAL A 58 4.53 -7.78 -2.01
N THR A 59 3.51 -8.02 -2.84
CA THR A 59 2.44 -8.98 -2.56
C THR A 59 2.66 -10.34 -3.21
N LYS A 60 3.66 -10.50 -4.09
CA LYS A 60 3.91 -11.75 -4.81
C LYS A 60 4.28 -12.89 -3.85
N LEU A 61 3.54 -13.99 -3.96
CA LEU A 61 3.88 -15.27 -3.35
C LEU A 61 4.99 -15.98 -4.13
N SER A 62 5.69 -16.92 -3.48
CA SER A 62 6.57 -17.83 -4.20
C SER A 62 5.77 -18.72 -5.16
N ASP A 63 6.42 -19.23 -6.21
CA ASP A 63 5.74 -20.06 -7.22
C ASP A 63 5.14 -21.34 -6.59
N ALA A 64 5.81 -21.91 -5.58
CA ALA A 64 5.33 -23.08 -4.85
C ALA A 64 4.07 -22.77 -4.02
N GLU A 65 4.04 -21.64 -3.32
CA GLU A 65 2.87 -21.19 -2.56
C GLU A 65 1.70 -20.85 -3.48
N CYS A 66 1.96 -20.19 -4.61
CA CYS A 66 0.94 -19.90 -5.61
C CYS A 66 0.32 -21.19 -6.18
N ALA A 67 1.15 -22.17 -6.54
CA ALA A 67 0.67 -23.46 -7.02
C ALA A 67 -0.17 -24.20 -5.96
N ALA A 68 0.26 -24.19 -4.69
CA ALA A 68 -0.48 -24.78 -3.59
C ALA A 68 -1.83 -24.08 -3.35
N LEU A 69 -1.84 -22.74 -3.36
CA LEU A 69 -3.04 -21.93 -3.20
C LEU A 69 -4.06 -22.21 -4.31
N VAL A 70 -3.64 -22.16 -5.57
CA VAL A 70 -4.51 -22.43 -6.73
C VAL A 70 -5.06 -23.86 -6.68
N LYS A 71 -4.24 -24.84 -6.30
CA LYS A 71 -4.67 -26.24 -6.17
C LYS A 71 -5.66 -26.43 -5.02
N GLY A 72 -5.40 -25.84 -3.86
CA GLY A 72 -6.23 -25.96 -2.66
C GLY A 72 -7.59 -25.26 -2.78
N HIS A 73 -7.66 -24.22 -3.60
CA HIS A 73 -8.85 -23.35 -3.73
C HIS A 73 -9.37 -23.28 -5.17
N ALA A 74 -9.14 -24.31 -5.99
CA ALA A 74 -9.48 -24.30 -7.42
C ALA A 74 -10.96 -23.96 -7.71
N ALA A 75 -11.88 -24.41 -6.85
CA ALA A 75 -13.31 -24.14 -6.98
C ALA A 75 -13.72 -22.71 -6.60
N GLN A 76 -12.81 -21.93 -6.03
CA GLN A 76 -13.02 -20.55 -5.56
C GLN A 76 -12.28 -19.52 -6.42
N VAL A 77 -11.73 -19.94 -7.56
CA VAL A 77 -11.09 -19.05 -8.52
C VAL A 77 -12.17 -18.39 -9.38
N VAL A 78 -12.35 -17.08 -9.25
CA VAL A 78 -13.36 -16.32 -9.98
C VAL A 78 -12.67 -15.28 -10.85
N ALA A 79 -13.06 -15.17 -12.12
CA ALA A 79 -12.52 -14.13 -13.01
C ALA A 79 -12.97 -12.74 -12.53
N LEU A 80 -12.03 -11.79 -12.51
CA LEU A 80 -12.34 -10.39 -12.26
C LEU A 80 -12.63 -9.65 -13.57
N PRO A 81 -13.43 -8.57 -13.54
CA PRO A 81 -13.54 -7.68 -14.68
C PRO A 81 -12.16 -7.18 -15.07
N ASN A 82 -11.89 -7.12 -16.37
CA ASN A 82 -10.71 -6.47 -16.90
C ASN A 82 -11.12 -5.59 -18.08
N ALA A 83 -11.87 -4.54 -17.77
CA ALA A 83 -12.25 -3.55 -18.77
C ALA A 83 -10.99 -2.85 -19.29
N GLN A 84 -10.95 -2.57 -20.60
CA GLN A 84 -9.86 -1.77 -21.15
C GLN A 84 -9.93 -0.36 -20.59
N ASP A 85 -8.87 0.04 -19.89
CA ASP A 85 -8.63 1.44 -19.55
C ASP A 85 -7.67 2.02 -20.61
N PRO A 86 -8.11 3.00 -21.44
CA PRO A 86 -7.23 3.65 -22.41
C PRO A 86 -5.99 4.31 -21.80
N ARG A 87 -6.03 4.63 -20.51
CA ARG A 87 -4.90 5.23 -19.76
C ARG A 87 -3.89 4.17 -19.32
N ILE A 88 -4.31 2.91 -19.22
CA ILE A 88 -3.51 1.77 -18.73
C ILE A 88 -3.76 0.54 -19.62
N PRO A 89 -3.35 0.60 -20.90
CA PRO A 89 -3.62 -0.47 -21.86
C PRO A 89 -2.95 -1.80 -21.47
N GLU A 90 -1.86 -1.77 -20.70
CA GLU A 90 -1.14 -2.97 -20.25
C GLU A 90 -1.96 -3.80 -19.26
N ALA A 91 -2.91 -3.20 -18.55
CA ALA A 91 -3.79 -3.93 -17.63
C ALA A 91 -4.65 -4.95 -18.38
N ALA A 92 -5.06 -4.65 -19.62
CA ALA A 92 -5.84 -5.55 -20.46
C ALA A 92 -5.11 -6.86 -20.80
N LEU A 93 -3.78 -6.88 -20.71
CA LEU A 93 -2.96 -8.06 -20.97
C LEU A 93 -2.89 -9.02 -19.77
N ARG A 94 -3.22 -8.52 -18.57
CA ARG A 94 -3.31 -9.32 -17.36
C ARG A 94 -4.67 -10.02 -17.37
N LYS A 95 -4.75 -11.34 -17.20
CA LYS A 95 -6.04 -12.01 -16.98
C LYS A 95 -6.23 -12.15 -15.46
N PRO A 96 -6.98 -11.25 -14.80
CA PRO A 96 -7.11 -11.26 -13.36
C PRO A 96 -8.19 -12.25 -12.89
N PHE A 97 -7.88 -12.93 -11.81
CA PHE A 97 -8.79 -13.78 -11.06
C PHE A 97 -8.62 -13.47 -9.58
N VAL A 98 -9.66 -13.70 -8.80
CA VAL A 98 -9.60 -13.67 -7.34
C VAL A 98 -9.79 -15.07 -6.78
N ILE A 99 -9.06 -15.37 -5.72
CA ILE A 99 -9.27 -16.54 -4.87
C ILE A 99 -9.75 -16.01 -3.53
N GLN A 100 -10.99 -16.35 -3.18
CA GLN A 100 -11.58 -16.00 -1.89
C GLN A 100 -12.00 -17.28 -1.15
N PRO A 101 -11.16 -17.77 -0.22
CA PRO A 101 -11.55 -18.85 0.66
C PRO A 101 -12.81 -18.49 1.46
N PRO A 102 -13.76 -19.42 1.66
CA PRO A 102 -14.97 -19.15 2.42
C PRO A 102 -14.67 -18.69 3.86
N GLY A 103 -15.32 -17.60 4.29
CA GLY A 103 -15.15 -17.05 5.64
C GLY A 103 -13.80 -16.36 5.89
N SER A 104 -12.99 -16.13 4.85
CA SER A 104 -11.73 -15.42 4.93
C SER A 104 -11.92 -13.91 4.77
N GLU A 105 -11.28 -13.14 5.66
CA GLU A 105 -11.10 -11.68 5.53
C GLU A 105 -9.98 -11.32 4.53
N SER A 106 -9.35 -12.34 3.94
CA SER A 106 -8.29 -12.20 2.96
C SER A 106 -8.67 -12.81 1.61
N VAL A 107 -8.19 -12.17 0.55
CA VAL A 107 -8.26 -12.66 -0.82
C VAL A 107 -6.87 -12.70 -1.45
N TRP A 108 -6.75 -13.42 -2.55
CA TRP A 108 -5.55 -13.42 -3.36
C TRP A 108 -5.88 -13.07 -4.80
N LEU A 109 -5.09 -12.18 -5.38
CA LEU A 109 -5.14 -11.87 -6.79
C LEU A 109 -4.27 -12.88 -7.55
N LEU A 110 -4.88 -13.60 -8.48
CA LEU A 110 -4.21 -14.47 -9.43
C LEU A 110 -4.15 -13.76 -10.78
N LEU A 111 -2.94 -13.54 -11.28
CA LEU A 111 -2.71 -13.01 -12.64
C LEU A 111 -2.24 -14.14 -13.53
N ARG A 112 -2.89 -14.32 -14.68
CA ARG A 112 -2.39 -15.16 -15.76
C ARG A 112 -1.98 -14.30 -16.94
N GLU A 113 -0.82 -14.58 -17.49
CA GLU A 113 -0.32 -13.97 -18.72
C GLU A 113 -0.69 -14.82 -19.95
N ALA A 114 -0.51 -14.26 -21.14
CA ALA A 114 -0.86 -14.93 -22.40
C ALA A 114 0.04 -16.14 -22.70
N ASP A 115 1.26 -16.15 -22.18
CA ASP A 115 2.23 -17.24 -22.30
C ASP A 115 1.96 -18.43 -21.36
N GLY A 116 0.93 -18.32 -20.51
CA GLY A 116 0.57 -19.33 -19.51
C GLY A 116 1.26 -19.16 -18.16
N THR A 117 2.14 -18.17 -18.02
CA THR A 117 2.75 -17.81 -16.73
C THR A 117 1.65 -17.32 -15.78
N GLN A 118 1.74 -17.72 -14.51
CA GLN A 118 0.82 -17.27 -13.47
C GLN A 118 1.56 -16.74 -12.25
N SER A 119 0.95 -15.79 -11.55
CA SER A 119 1.44 -15.26 -10.28
C SER A 119 0.29 -15.02 -9.33
N CYS A 120 0.53 -15.25 -8.04
CA CYS A 120 -0.43 -15.03 -6.97
C CYS A 120 0.07 -13.89 -6.08
N HIS A 121 -0.85 -13.04 -5.64
CA HIS A 121 -0.56 -11.82 -4.89
C HIS A 121 -1.49 -11.74 -3.67
N GLY A 122 -0.91 -11.63 -2.47
CA GLY A 122 -1.65 -11.52 -1.22
C GLY A 122 -0.91 -12.10 0.00
N PRO A 123 -1.60 -12.27 1.14
CA PRO A 123 -3.03 -11.99 1.35
C PRO A 123 -3.34 -10.49 1.22
N LEU A 124 -4.46 -10.18 0.56
CA LEU A 124 -4.99 -8.82 0.42
C LEU A 124 -6.24 -8.66 1.30
N PRO A 125 -6.49 -7.46 1.84
CA PRO A 125 -7.70 -7.20 2.62
C PRO A 125 -8.94 -7.32 1.70
N ALA A 126 -9.82 -8.27 2.03
CA ALA A 126 -10.89 -8.71 1.14
C ALA A 126 -11.87 -7.60 0.78
N LYS A 127 -12.27 -6.80 1.78
CA LYS A 127 -13.28 -5.74 1.61
C LYS A 127 -12.82 -4.67 0.63
N GLU A 128 -11.58 -4.20 0.78
CA GLU A 128 -10.98 -3.14 0.00
C GLU A 128 -10.74 -3.61 -1.44
N PHE A 129 -10.12 -4.78 -1.59
CA PHE A 129 -9.83 -5.33 -2.91
C PHE A 129 -11.11 -5.71 -3.69
N MET A 130 -12.09 -6.34 -3.05
CA MET A 130 -13.36 -6.67 -3.71
C MET A 130 -14.19 -5.41 -4.00
N GLY A 131 -14.05 -4.36 -3.19
CA GLY A 131 -14.63 -3.05 -3.48
C GLY A 131 -14.08 -2.42 -4.76
N LEU A 132 -12.76 -2.54 -5.00
CA LEU A 132 -12.12 -2.12 -6.26
C LEU A 132 -12.65 -2.92 -7.46
N ALA A 133 -12.70 -4.25 -7.33
CA ALA A 133 -13.20 -5.13 -8.37
C ALA A 133 -14.67 -4.86 -8.73
N GLN A 134 -15.52 -4.60 -7.73
CA GLN A 134 -16.91 -4.27 -7.96
C GLN A 134 -17.07 -2.93 -8.71
N ARG A 135 -16.27 -1.91 -8.36
CA ARG A 135 -16.29 -0.62 -9.08
C ARG A 135 -15.87 -0.77 -10.54
N ALA A 136 -14.93 -1.67 -10.84
CA ALA A 136 -14.48 -1.93 -12.21
C ALA A 136 -15.51 -2.72 -13.05
N SER A 137 -16.52 -3.32 -12.43
CA SER A 137 -17.61 -4.03 -13.12
C SER A 137 -18.78 -3.11 -13.54
N ASN A 138 -18.83 -1.90 -12.99
CA ASN A 138 -19.92 -0.93 -13.18
C ASN A 138 -19.53 0.12 -14.23
#